data_AF-A0A183T3A7-F1
#
_entry.id   AF-A0A183T3A7-F1
#
_cell.length_a   1.000
_cell.length_b   1.000
_cell.length_c   1.000
_cell.angle_alpha   90.00
_cell.angle_beta   90.00
_cell.angle_gamma   90.00
#
_symmetry.space_group_name_H-M   'P 1'
#
loop_
_entity.id
_entity.type
_entity.pdbx_description
1 polymer ?
#
loop_
_entity_poly.entity_id
_entity_poly.type
_entity_poly.pdbx_seq_one_letter_code
_entity_poly.pdbx_strand_id
1 'polypeptide(L)'
;MQDAWMIRKAEEIQGYSDDNEIKKLIKAIKAIFGPCIKGTAPLLGSDGTTLLTEKSQILKRLAEHFRSVLNCSSAISDAAIDRLPQVYTNNDLDLPPSLP
;
A
#
# COMPACT_ATOMS: atom_id res chain seq x y z
N MET A 1 30.53 -8.48 12.17
CA MET A 1 30.40 -9.54 11.14
C MET A 1 28.97 -9.65 10.60
N GLN A 2 27.94 -9.51 11.44
CA GLN A 2 26.53 -9.49 11.00
C GLN A 2 26.17 -8.25 10.16
N ASP A 3 26.79 -7.09 10.42
CA ASP A 3 26.44 -5.84 9.72
C ASP A 3 26.77 -5.86 8.22
N ALA A 4 27.92 -6.41 7.83
CA ALA A 4 28.33 -6.48 6.42
C ALA A 4 27.49 -7.47 5.58
N TRP A 5 26.84 -8.43 6.23
CA TRP A 5 25.88 -9.32 5.57
C TRP A 5 24.51 -8.64 5.43
N MET A 6 24.04 -7.95 6.47
CA MET A 6 22.79 -7.17 6.45
C MET A 6 22.83 -6.04 5.42
N ILE A 7 23.95 -5.31 5.32
CA ILE A 7 24.15 -4.22 4.35
C ILE A 7 24.02 -4.75 2.92
N ARG A 8 24.73 -5.83 2.58
CA ARG A 8 24.62 -6.46 1.24
C ARG A 8 23.22 -6.94 0.92
N LYS A 9 22.50 -7.46 1.91
CA LYS A 9 21.11 -7.91 1.73
C LYS A 9 20.15 -6.75 1.52
N ALA A 10 20.38 -5.62 2.17
CA ALA A 10 19.60 -4.41 1.96
C ALA A 10 19.83 -3.83 0.55
N GLU A 11 21.08 -3.78 0.08
CA GLU A 11 21.43 -3.34 -1.28
C GLU A 11 20.77 -4.22 -2.36
N GLU A 12 20.79 -5.54 -2.17
CA GLU A 12 20.14 -6.50 -3.08
C GLU A 12 18.61 -6.32 -3.14
N ILE A 13 17.97 -6.10 -1.98
CA ILE A 13 16.52 -5.86 -1.89
C ILE A 13 16.14 -4.53 -2.53
N GLN A 14 16.95 -3.49 -2.31
CA GLN A 14 16.73 -2.17 -2.91
C GLN A 14 16.84 -2.26 -4.44
N GLY A 15 17.86 -2.93 -4.98
CA GLY A 15 17.99 -3.13 -6.42
C GLY A 15 16.77 -3.82 -7.04
N TYR A 16 16.20 -4.83 -6.38
CA TYR A 16 14.94 -5.44 -6.86
C TYR A 16 13.73 -4.51 -6.80
N SER A 17 13.70 -3.57 -5.86
CA SER A 17 12.66 -2.55 -5.79
C SER A 17 12.81 -1.55 -6.94
N ASP A 18 14.03 -1.08 -7.18
CA ASP A 18 14.36 -0.10 -8.21
C ASP A 18 14.09 -0.67 -9.63
N ASP A 19 14.34 -1.97 -9.83
CA ASP A 19 14.08 -2.70 -11.07
C ASP A 19 12.61 -3.17 -11.21
N ASN A 20 11.73 -2.89 -10.23
CA ASN A 20 10.34 -3.37 -10.19
C ASN A 20 10.20 -4.92 -10.27
N GLU A 21 11.23 -5.65 -9.82
CA GLU A 21 11.34 -7.11 -9.90
C GLU A 21 10.66 -7.78 -8.68
N ILE A 22 9.34 -7.62 -8.56
CA ILE A 22 8.57 -7.98 -7.35
C ILE A 22 8.71 -9.44 -6.91
N LYS A 23 8.90 -10.37 -7.87
CA LYS A 23 9.11 -11.79 -7.57
C LYS A 23 10.46 -12.04 -6.87
N LYS A 24 11.50 -11.33 -7.27
CA LYS A 24 12.85 -11.43 -6.69
C LYS A 24 12.88 -10.78 -5.31
N LEU A 25 12.24 -9.62 -5.17
CA LEU A 25 12.05 -8.93 -3.89
C LEU A 25 11.41 -9.87 -2.84
N ILE A 26 10.28 -10.50 -3.17
CA ILE A 26 9.58 -11.43 -2.27
C ILE A 26 10.47 -12.62 -1.90
N LYS A 27 11.27 -13.13 -2.84
CA LYS A 27 12.19 -14.25 -2.58
C LYS A 27 13.32 -13.85 -1.63
N ALA A 28 13.91 -12.66 -1.82
CA ALA A 28 14.98 -12.15 -0.97
C ALA A 28 14.51 -11.87 0.47
N ILE A 29 13.35 -11.24 0.63
CA ILE A 29 12.74 -10.99 1.94
C ILE A 29 12.48 -12.32 2.68
N LYS A 30 11.90 -13.32 1.99
CA LYS A 30 11.70 -14.66 2.59
C LYS A 30 12.99 -15.36 2.99
N ALA A 31 14.11 -15.10 2.30
CA ALA A 31 15.39 -15.69 2.66
C ALA A 31 15.96 -15.12 3.97
N ILE A 32 15.64 -13.86 4.31
CA ILE A 32 16.07 -13.21 5.56
C ILE A 32 15.19 -13.65 6.73
N PHE A 33 13.86 -13.63 6.54
CA PHE A 33 12.91 -13.92 7.62
C PHE A 33 12.56 -15.41 7.75
N GLY A 34 13.01 -16.27 6.83
CA GLY A 34 12.67 -17.68 6.78
C GLY A 34 11.28 -17.96 6.19
N PRO A 35 10.77 -19.20 6.30
CA PRO A 35 9.40 -19.53 5.92
C PRO A 35 8.45 -18.61 6.66
N CYS A 36 7.82 -17.68 5.93
CA CYS A 36 6.80 -16.79 6.48
C CYS A 36 5.71 -17.67 7.10
N ILE A 37 5.69 -17.74 8.43
CA ILE A 37 4.62 -18.38 9.18
C ILE A 37 3.41 -17.51 8.89
N LYS A 38 2.56 -17.95 7.97
CA LYS A 38 1.33 -17.24 7.58
C LYS A 38 0.30 -17.37 8.70
N GLY A 39 0.65 -16.92 9.91
CA GLY A 39 -0.35 -16.53 10.87
C GLY A 39 -1.04 -15.33 10.26
N THR A 40 -2.26 -15.52 9.77
CA THR A 40 -3.07 -14.36 9.42
C THR A 40 -3.37 -13.68 10.76
N ALA A 41 -2.80 -12.50 10.96
CA ALA A 41 -3.00 -11.76 12.20
C ALA A 41 -4.51 -11.55 12.38
N PRO A 42 -5.09 -11.91 13.55
CA PRO A 42 -6.49 -11.66 13.81
C PRO A 42 -6.80 -10.18 13.67
N LEU A 43 -7.87 -9.84 12.94
CA LEU A 43 -8.27 -8.46 12.72
C LEU A 43 -9.53 -8.15 13.53
N LEU A 44 -9.65 -6.92 14.03
CA LEU A 44 -10.82 -6.51 14.80
C LEU A 44 -12.04 -6.25 13.89
N GLY A 45 -13.18 -6.80 14.27
CA GLY A 45 -14.48 -6.62 13.61
C GLY A 45 -14.96 -5.17 13.63
N SER A 46 -16.05 -4.90 12.91
CA SER A 46 -16.72 -3.58 12.89
C SER A 46 -17.34 -3.20 14.23
N ASP A 47 -17.71 -4.21 15.01
CA ASP A 47 -18.20 -4.09 16.37
C ASP A 47 -17.11 -3.72 17.40
N GLY A 48 -15.83 -3.78 17.01
CA GLY A 48 -14.69 -3.49 17.89
C GLY A 48 -14.42 -4.57 18.95
N THR A 49 -15.18 -5.67 18.95
CA THR A 49 -15.11 -6.71 19.98
C THR A 49 -14.73 -8.07 19.43
N THR A 50 -15.08 -8.35 18.16
CA THR A 50 -14.83 -9.66 17.56
C THR A 50 -13.45 -9.73 16.91
N LEU A 51 -12.68 -10.78 17.19
CA LEU A 51 -11.44 -11.08 16.46
C LEU A 51 -11.75 -12.00 15.27
N LEU A 52 -11.47 -11.50 14.07
CA LEU A 52 -11.61 -12.23 12.82
C LEU A 52 -10.32 -12.97 12.51
N THR A 53 -10.39 -14.29 12.46
CA THR A 53 -9.23 -15.17 12.20
C THR A 53 -9.32 -15.83 10.83
N GLU A 54 -10.53 -15.94 10.26
CA GLU A 54 -10.76 -16.49 8.94
C GLU A 54 -10.40 -15.48 7.84
N LYS A 55 -9.65 -15.95 6.83
CA LYS A 55 -9.21 -15.11 5.70
C LYS A 55 -10.38 -14.45 4.96
N SER A 56 -11.50 -15.16 4.77
CA SER A 56 -12.72 -14.63 4.13
C SER A 56 -13.32 -13.47 4.90
N GLN A 57 -13.40 -13.60 6.23
CA GLN A 57 -13.93 -12.57 7.12
C GLN A 57 -13.03 -11.34 7.15
N ILE A 58 -11.70 -11.54 7.18
CA ILE A 58 -10.71 -10.45 7.13
C ILE A 58 -10.79 -9.69 5.80
N LEU A 59 -10.90 -10.39 4.68
CA LEU A 59 -11.04 -9.76 3.36
C LEU A 59 -12.35 -8.95 3.25
N LYS A 60 -13.45 -9.49 3.79
CA LYS A 60 -14.72 -8.77 3.84
C LYS A 60 -14.62 -7.49 4.69
N ARG A 61 -13.99 -7.59 5.86
CA ARG A 61 -13.76 -6.45 6.76
C ARG A 61 -12.86 -5.38 6.15
N LEU A 62 -11.82 -5.79 5.40
CA LEU A 62 -11.00 -4.86 4.63
C LEU A 62 -11.84 -4.14 3.56
N ALA A 63 -12.67 -4.86 2.80
CA ALA A 63 -13.55 -4.25 1.80
C ALA A 63 -14.53 -3.25 2.42
N GLU A 64 -15.11 -3.56 3.59
CA GLU A 64 -15.97 -2.65 4.34
C GLU A 64 -15.23 -1.36 4.75
N HIS A 65 -14.01 -1.51 5.29
CA HIS A 65 -13.19 -0.38 5.72
C HIS A 65 -12.78 0.51 4.54
N PHE A 66 -12.26 -0.08 3.46
CA PHE A 66 -11.92 0.69 2.26
C PHE A 66 -13.14 1.38 1.66
N ARG A 67 -14.31 0.73 1.69
CA ARG A 67 -15.54 1.37 1.23
C ARG A 67 -15.86 2.63 2.04
N SER A 68 -15.72 2.59 3.37
CA SER A 68 -16.00 3.76 4.23
C SER A 68 -14.96 4.87 4.05
N VAL A 69 -13.69 4.51 3.85
CA VAL A 69 -12.60 5.48 3.67
C VAL A 69 -12.67 6.14 2.28
N LEU A 70 -12.81 5.35 1.23
CA LEU A 70 -12.72 5.83 -0.15
C LEU A 70 -14.03 6.38 -0.71
N ASN A 71 -15.18 5.90 -0.22
CA ASN A 71 -16.50 6.39 -0.64
C ASN A 71 -17.13 7.28 0.44
N CYS A 72 -16.32 7.86 1.33
CA CYS A 72 -16.80 8.89 2.23
C CYS A 72 -17.28 10.07 1.38
N SER A 73 -18.56 10.40 1.47
CA SER A 73 -19.09 11.61 0.83
C SER A 73 -18.45 12.82 1.51
N SER A 74 -17.54 13.49 0.81
CA SER A 74 -16.96 14.75 1.26
C SER A 74 -17.80 15.90 0.75
N ALA A 75 -18.35 16.69 1.69
CA ALA A 75 -18.93 17.98 1.37
C ALA A 75 -17.82 19.03 1.48
N ILE A 76 -17.22 19.40 0.34
CA ILE A 76 -16.33 20.56 0.27
C ILE A 76 -17.23 21.78 0.04
N SER A 77 -17.05 22.82 0.85
CA SER A 77 -17.80 24.08 0.70
C SER A 77 -17.33 24.84 -0.53
N ASP A 78 -18.26 25.41 -1.31
CA ASP A 78 -17.94 26.25 -2.47
C ASP A 78 -17.04 27.44 -2.08
N ALA A 79 -17.33 28.08 -0.94
CA ALA A 79 -16.48 29.14 -0.39
C ALA A 79 -15.03 28.70 -0.08
N ALA A 80 -14.77 27.41 0.18
CA ALA A 80 -13.42 26.90 0.34
C ALA A 80 -12.73 26.69 -1.02
N ILE A 81 -13.49 26.31 -2.05
CA ILE A 81 -13.01 26.17 -3.44
C ILE A 81 -12.66 27.55 -4.01
N ASP A 82 -13.52 28.55 -3.80
CA ASP A 82 -13.30 29.93 -4.26
C ASP A 82 -12.06 30.59 -3.66
N ARG A 83 -11.61 30.10 -2.50
CA ARG A 83 -10.41 30.58 -1.81
C ARG A 83 -9.12 29.90 -2.26
N LEU A 84 -9.21 28.82 -3.06
CA LEU A 84 -8.01 28.14 -3.55
C LEU A 84 -7.37 28.95 -4.69
N PRO A 85 -6.04 29.19 -4.64
CA PRO A 85 -5.35 29.83 -5.74
C PRO A 85 -5.44 28.96 -7.00
N GLN A 86 -6.05 29.51 -8.05
CA GLN A 86 -6.16 28.84 -9.34
C GLN A 86 -4.80 28.85 -10.04
N VAL A 87 -4.25 27.68 -10.30
CA VAL A 87 -3.06 27.50 -11.14
C VAL A 87 -3.54 27.25 -12.57
N TYR A 88 -2.78 27.71 -13.55
CA TYR A 88 -3.07 27.45 -14.96
C TYR A 88 -3.22 25.95 -15.21
N THR A 89 -4.24 25.56 -15.98
CA THR A 89 -4.52 24.16 -16.32
C THR A 89 -3.31 23.52 -16.98
N ASN A 90 -2.82 22.42 -16.42
CA ASN A 90 -1.70 21.69 -17.00
C ASN A 90 -2.20 20.76 -18.12
N ASN A 91 -2.06 21.22 -19.36
CA ASN A 91 -2.44 20.46 -20.56
C ASN A 91 -1.55 19.23 -20.80
N ASP A 92 -0.39 19.12 -20.15
CA ASP A 92 0.51 17.96 -20.31
C ASP A 92 -0.10 16.68 -19.73
N LEU A 93 -1.10 16.81 -18.84
CA LEU A 93 -1.83 15.67 -18.26
C LEU A 93 -2.82 15.02 -19.24
N ASP A 94 -3.23 15.76 -20.29
CA ASP A 94 -4.08 15.22 -21.37
C ASP A 94 -3.26 14.51 -22.45
N LEU A 95 -1.93 14.60 -22.39
CA LEU A 95 -1.06 13.92 -23.32
C LEU A 95 -1.09 12.40 -23.04
N PRO A 96 -1.18 11.56 -24.08
CA PRO A 96 -1.05 10.13 -23.91
C PRO A 96 0.32 9.80 -23.32
N PRO A 97 0.43 8.79 -22.44
CA PRO A 97 1.71 8.39 -21.87
C PRO A 97 2.69 8.05 -22.99
N SER A 98 3.84 8.71 -22.99
CA SER A 98 4.94 8.40 -23.89
C SER A 98 5.51 7.03 -23.52
N LEU A 99 5.67 6.17 -24.52
CA LEU A 99 6.37 4.90 -24.37
C LEU A 99 7.89 5.18 -24.23
N PRO A 100 8.62 4.38 -23.41
CA PRO A 100 10.07 4.43 -23.36
C PRO A 100 10.72 3.99 -24.68
#